data_AF-A0A969MTN1-F1
#
_entry.id   AF-A0A969MTN1-F1
#
_cell.length_a   1.000
_cell.length_b   1.000
_cell.length_c   1.000
_cell.angle_alpha   90.00
_cell.angle_beta   90.00
_cell.angle_gamma   90.00
#
_symmetry.space_group_name_H-M   'P 1'
#
loop_
_entity.id
_entity.type
_entity.pdbx_description
1 polymer ?
#
loop_
_entity_poly.entity_id
_entity_poly.type
_entity_poly.pdbx_seq_one_letter_code
_entity_poly.pdbx_strand_id
1 'polypeptide(L)'
;MVLTFGRWWSTELAPYGLERSSIDGAVLWLTPNAALALCLIVHELTTNAVKYGALSNQTGRILVRWHLEASADGETLVVFWQESAGPAVVPPDSHGFGTELLERLSRQELRGSAKISYAETGVQRSCALPRTGFSLLPRHSMTTTRTASLLPPCRSRSITPGSPW
;
A
#
# COMPACT_ATOMS: atom_id res chain seq x y z
N MET A 1 -1.60 -14.59 6.08
CA MET A 1 -0.77 -13.48 6.59
C MET A 1 -1.42 -12.18 6.14
N VAL A 2 -2.08 -11.46 7.04
CA VAL A 2 -2.81 -10.22 6.69
C VAL A 2 -1.85 -9.05 6.79
N LEU A 3 -1.20 -8.69 5.69
CA LEU A 3 -0.55 -7.39 5.57
C LEU A 3 -1.54 -6.45 4.87
N THR A 4 -1.78 -5.29 5.47
CA THR A 4 -2.60 -4.24 4.86
C THR A 4 -1.88 -3.71 3.63
N PHE A 5 -2.62 -3.45 2.55
CA PHE A 5 -2.05 -3.04 1.26
C PHE A 5 -1.03 -1.89 1.37
N GLY A 6 -1.30 -0.88 2.22
CA GLY A 6 -0.37 0.23 2.45
C GLY A 6 0.94 -0.14 3.13
N ARG A 7 0.97 -1.16 4.00
CA ARG A 7 2.21 -1.57 4.69
C ARG A 7 3.25 -2.11 3.71
N TRP A 8 2.79 -2.72 2.62
CA TRP A 8 3.68 -3.29 1.63
C TRP A 8 4.39 -2.21 0.81
N TRP A 9 3.70 -1.14 0.41
CA TRP A 9 4.33 0.03 -0.22
C TRP A 9 5.43 0.65 0.64
N SER A 10 5.19 0.74 1.95
CA SER A 10 6.21 1.27 2.88
C SER A 10 7.43 0.37 2.94
N THR A 11 7.27 -0.95 2.88
CA THR A 11 8.41 -1.88 2.87
C THR A 11 9.24 -1.75 1.60
N GLU A 12 8.61 -1.67 0.43
CA GLU A 12 9.35 -1.58 -0.86
C GLU A 12 10.09 -0.24 -1.00
N LEU A 13 9.49 0.85 -0.53
CA LEU A 13 10.09 2.20 -0.63
C LEU A 13 11.02 2.55 0.54
N ALA A 14 11.02 1.77 1.63
CA ALA A 14 11.86 2.03 2.80
C ALA A 14 13.35 2.23 2.49
N PRO A 15 13.99 1.43 1.61
CA PRO A 15 15.41 1.61 1.29
C PRO A 15 15.73 2.96 0.61
N TYR A 16 14.73 3.61 0.03
CA TYR A 16 14.89 4.84 -0.76
C TYR A 16 14.41 6.09 -0.02
N GLY A 17 14.02 5.97 1.25
CA GLY A 17 13.60 7.09 2.09
C GLY A 17 12.08 7.31 2.07
N LEU A 18 11.44 6.97 3.18
CA LEU A 18 10.00 7.19 3.37
C LEU A 18 9.64 8.68 3.49
N GLU A 19 10.58 9.53 3.87
CA GLU A 19 10.41 10.99 3.92
C GLU A 19 10.17 11.62 2.54
N ARG A 20 10.57 10.92 1.47
CA ARG A 20 10.33 11.32 0.07
C ARG A 20 9.14 10.60 -0.57
N SER A 21 8.42 9.79 0.22
CA SER A 21 7.32 8.96 -0.25
C SER A 21 6.05 9.22 0.56
N SER A 22 4.98 9.65 -0.11
CA SER A 22 3.66 9.74 0.50
C SER A 22 2.83 8.54 0.05
N ILE A 23 2.34 7.76 1.01
CA ILE A 23 1.58 6.52 0.77
C ILE A 23 0.26 6.66 1.52
N ASP A 24 -0.85 6.66 0.80
CA ASP A 24 -2.18 6.88 1.40
C ASP A 24 -3.27 6.08 0.69
N GLY A 25 -4.27 5.61 1.44
CA GLY A 25 -5.43 4.96 0.85
C GLY A 25 -6.18 4.01 1.76
N ALA A 26 -7.26 3.44 1.22
CA ALA A 26 -8.19 2.59 1.95
C ALA A 26 -7.54 1.28 2.46
N VAL A 27 -7.89 0.86 3.68
CA VAL A 27 -7.43 -0.42 4.20
C VAL A 27 -8.26 -1.56 3.61
N LEU A 28 -7.61 -2.42 2.83
CA LEU A 28 -8.24 -3.52 2.08
C LEU A 28 -7.37 -4.77 2.08
N TRP A 29 -7.99 -5.91 1.82
CA TRP A 29 -7.33 -7.19 1.54
C TRP A 29 -7.30 -7.43 0.04
N LEU A 30 -6.17 -7.91 -0.47
CA LEU A 30 -6.03 -8.36 -1.83
C LEU A 30 -6.13 -9.88 -1.91
N THR A 31 -6.65 -10.40 -3.02
CA THR A 31 -6.48 -11.82 -3.33
C THR A 31 -5.00 -12.12 -3.60
N PRO A 32 -4.55 -13.38 -3.48
CA PRO A 32 -3.16 -13.74 -3.73
C PRO A 32 -2.66 -13.31 -5.13
N ASN A 33 -3.47 -13.51 -6.17
CA ASN A 33 -3.11 -13.14 -7.54
C ASN A 33 -3.00 -11.62 -7.71
N ALA A 34 -3.97 -10.87 -7.18
CA ALA A 34 -3.95 -9.41 -7.20
C ALA A 34 -2.75 -8.85 -6.43
N ALA A 35 -2.43 -9.44 -5.27
CA ALA A 35 -1.26 -9.07 -4.48
C ALA A 35 0.04 -9.33 -5.24
N LEU A 36 0.17 -10.47 -5.91
CA LEU A 36 1.36 -10.80 -6.71
C LEU A 36 1.49 -9.85 -7.91
N ALA A 37 0.41 -9.59 -8.63
CA ALA A 37 0.42 -8.71 -9.79
C ALA A 37 0.80 -7.28 -9.39
N LEU A 38 0.18 -6.75 -8.33
CA LEU A 38 0.57 -5.46 -7.78
C LEU A 38 2.02 -5.50 -7.32
N CYS A 39 2.49 -6.58 -6.69
CA CYS A 39 3.88 -6.77 -6.27
C CYS A 39 4.88 -6.43 -7.36
N LEU A 40 4.71 -7.09 -8.49
CA LEU A 40 5.54 -6.92 -9.65
C LEU A 40 5.40 -5.52 -10.25
N ILE A 41 4.18 -4.97 -10.31
CA ILE A 41 3.95 -3.61 -10.81
C ILE A 41 4.76 -2.59 -10.00
N VAL A 42 4.69 -2.66 -8.67
CA VAL A 42 5.37 -1.70 -7.79
C VAL A 42 6.87 -1.87 -7.82
N HIS A 43 7.35 -3.11 -7.87
CA HIS A 43 8.78 -3.38 -7.99
C HIS A 43 9.37 -2.75 -9.27
N GLU A 44 8.67 -2.91 -10.41
CA GLU A 44 9.07 -2.31 -11.68
C GLU A 44 9.00 -0.77 -11.63
N LEU A 45 7.94 -0.19 -11.06
CA LEU A 45 7.82 1.26 -10.90
C LEU A 45 8.94 1.83 -10.02
N THR A 46 9.23 1.17 -8.91
CA THR A 46 10.29 1.56 -7.98
C THR A 46 11.66 1.47 -8.66
N THR A 47 11.92 0.38 -9.36
CA THR A 47 13.16 0.19 -10.14
C THR A 47 13.33 1.28 -11.21
N ASN A 48 12.25 1.64 -11.90
CA ASN A 48 12.27 2.71 -12.89
C ASN A 48 12.52 4.08 -12.24
N ALA A 49 11.87 4.37 -11.11
CA ALA A 49 12.06 5.61 -10.38
C ALA A 49 13.51 5.77 -9.89
N VAL A 50 14.16 4.67 -9.46
CA VAL A 50 15.57 4.68 -9.03
C VAL A 50 16.52 4.89 -10.19
N LYS A 51 16.28 4.24 -11.33
CA LYS A 51 17.19 4.32 -12.49
C LYS A 51 17.04 5.62 -13.26
N TYR A 52 15.81 6.09 -13.43
CA TYR A 52 15.48 7.11 -14.43
C TYR A 52 14.57 8.23 -13.91
N GLY A 53 14.00 8.09 -12.71
CA GLY A 53 12.90 8.93 -12.24
C GLY A 53 13.19 9.66 -10.92
N ALA A 54 12.14 9.88 -10.14
CA ALA A 54 12.22 10.71 -8.93
C ALA A 54 13.16 10.18 -7.84
N LEU A 55 13.47 8.88 -7.82
CA LEU A 55 14.39 8.30 -6.83
C LEU A 55 15.85 8.27 -7.32
N SER A 56 16.12 8.70 -8.56
CA SER A 56 17.49 8.76 -9.11
C SER A 56 18.28 10.00 -8.64
N ASN A 57 17.61 10.95 -7.99
CA ASN A 57 18.21 12.16 -7.45
C ASN A 57 17.85 12.34 -5.96
N GLN A 58 18.31 13.45 -5.36
CA GLN A 58 18.09 13.71 -3.93
C GLN A 58 16.74 14.38 -3.64
N THR A 59 16.16 15.09 -4.61
CA THR A 59 15.00 15.98 -4.43
C THR A 59 13.66 15.36 -4.78
N GLY A 60 13.67 14.30 -5.57
CA GLY A 60 12.46 13.72 -6.13
C GLY A 60 11.58 13.07 -5.07
N ARG A 61 10.30 12.98 -5.41
CA ARG A 61 9.25 12.51 -4.51
C ARG A 61 8.32 11.55 -5.22
N ILE A 62 7.85 10.58 -4.46
CA ILE A 62 6.85 9.60 -4.87
C ILE A 62 5.56 9.86 -4.10
N LEU A 63 4.45 9.90 -4.83
CA LEU A 63 3.11 9.84 -4.29
C LEU A 63 2.45 8.55 -4.74
N VAL A 64 2.02 7.75 -3.77
CA VAL A 64 1.19 6.57 -3.97
C VAL A 64 -0.13 6.79 -3.30
N ARG A 65 -1.21 6.71 -4.06
CA ARG A 65 -2.58 6.80 -3.54
C ARG A 65 -3.44 5.68 -4.08
N TRP A 66 -4.40 5.23 -3.29
CA TRP A 66 -5.47 4.39 -3.83
C TRP A 66 -6.80 4.63 -3.13
N HIS A 67 -7.87 4.47 -3.89
CA HIS A 67 -9.23 4.66 -3.44
C HIS A 67 -10.18 3.73 -4.18
N LEU A 68 -11.39 3.61 -3.66
CA LEU A 68 -12.44 2.82 -4.29
C LEU A 68 -13.33 3.75 -5.11
N GLU A 69 -13.59 3.38 -6.36
CA GLU A 69 -14.52 4.05 -7.25
C GLU A 69 -15.72 3.14 -7.54
N ALA A 70 -16.90 3.74 -7.64
CA ALA A 70 -18.09 3.03 -8.09
C ALA A 70 -17.97 2.69 -9.59
N SER A 71 -18.40 1.49 -9.94
CA SER A 71 -18.35 0.92 -11.29
C SER A 71 -19.61 0.10 -11.55
N ALA A 72 -19.89 -0.22 -12.82
CA ALA A 72 -21.02 -1.05 -13.21
C ALA A 72 -21.00 -2.44 -12.53
N ASP A 73 -19.80 -2.97 -12.25
CA ASP A 73 -19.59 -4.27 -11.61
C ASP A 73 -19.40 -4.19 -10.08
N GLY A 74 -19.75 -3.05 -9.45
CA GLY A 74 -19.58 -2.81 -8.02
C GLY A 74 -18.50 -1.76 -7.71
N GLU A 75 -17.50 -2.12 -6.90
CA GLU A 75 -16.38 -1.22 -6.57
C GLU A 75 -15.12 -1.62 -7.33
N THR A 76 -14.37 -0.63 -7.81
CA THR A 76 -13.06 -0.81 -8.43
C THR A 76 -12.01 -0.11 -7.57
N LEU A 77 -10.92 -0.79 -7.26
CA LEU A 77 -9.79 -0.20 -6.56
C LEU A 77 -8.90 0.50 -7.59
N VAL A 78 -8.82 1.83 -7.51
CA VAL A 78 -7.92 2.63 -8.35
C VAL A 78 -6.67 2.92 -7.56
N VAL A 79 -5.52 2.53 -8.11
CA VAL A 79 -4.19 2.82 -7.58
C VAL A 79 -3.53 3.85 -8.48
N PHE A 80 -2.88 4.82 -7.87
CA PHE A 80 -2.21 5.94 -8.51
C PHE A 80 -0.79 6.06 -7.99
N TRP A 81 0.14 6.19 -8.93
CA TRP A 81 1.56 6.46 -8.70
C TRP A 81 1.93 7.74 -9.42
N GLN A 82 2.62 8.64 -8.73
CA GLN A 82 3.12 9.87 -9.30
C GLN A 82 4.52 10.17 -8.81
N GLU A 83 5.38 10.48 -9.77
CA GLU A 83 6.72 11.00 -9.55
C GLU A 83 6.72 12.51 -9.74
N SER A 84 7.55 13.20 -8.97
CA SER A 84 7.76 14.64 -9.09
C SER A 84 9.17 15.03 -8.65
N ALA A 85 9.65 16.19 -9.11
CA ALA A 85 10.98 16.71 -8.80
C ALA A 85 12.14 15.74 -9.14
N GLY A 86 11.88 14.80 -10.06
CA GLY A 86 12.86 13.95 -10.71
C GLY A 86 13.57 14.67 -11.86
N PRO A 87 14.52 14.00 -12.53
CA PRO A 87 15.05 14.49 -13.80
C PRO A 87 13.94 14.60 -14.86
N ALA A 88 14.18 15.38 -15.90
CA ALA A 88 13.24 15.50 -17.03
C ALA A 88 13.00 14.11 -17.64
N VAL A 89 11.72 13.71 -17.69
CA VAL A 89 11.35 12.38 -18.18
C VAL A 89 11.39 12.35 -19.69
N VAL A 90 12.21 11.45 -20.24
CA VAL A 90 12.18 11.09 -21.66
C VAL A 90 11.42 9.77 -21.79
N PRO A 91 10.33 9.72 -22.59
CA PRO A 91 9.63 8.46 -22.86
C PRO A 91 10.61 7.42 -23.43
N PRO A 92 10.60 6.16 -22.98
CA PRO A 92 11.50 5.15 -23.49
C PRO A 92 11.17 4.80 -24.95
N ASP A 93 12.20 4.70 -25.80
CA ASP A 93 12.06 4.32 -27.23
C ASP A 93 11.65 2.85 -27.44
N SER A 94 11.73 2.02 -26.40
CA SER A 94 11.40 0.60 -26.47
C SER A 94 10.66 0.10 -25.22
N HIS A 95 9.73 -0.83 -25.46
CA HIS A 95 9.04 -1.56 -24.40
C HIS A 95 9.98 -2.65 -23.85
N GLY A 96 10.74 -2.32 -22.81
CA GLY A 96 11.55 -3.31 -22.09
C GLY A 96 10.70 -4.33 -21.31
N PHE A 97 11.36 -5.35 -20.75
CA PHE A 97 10.74 -6.43 -19.96
C PHE A 97 9.72 -5.95 -18.92
N GLY A 98 10.01 -4.85 -18.21
CA GLY A 98 9.10 -4.27 -17.23
C GLY A 98 7.79 -3.78 -17.87
N THR A 99 7.83 -3.22 -19.08
CA THR A 99 6.61 -2.76 -19.76
C THR A 99 5.75 -3.93 -20.22
N GLU A 100 6.37 -4.98 -20.75
CA GLU A 100 5.67 -6.21 -21.16
C GLU A 100 5.03 -6.94 -19.96
N LEU A 101 5.76 -7.01 -18.83
CA LEU A 101 5.25 -7.56 -17.59
C LEU A 101 4.03 -6.78 -17.08
N LEU A 102 4.13 -5.45 -17.05
CA LEU A 102 3.04 -4.55 -16.66
C LEU A 102 1.82 -4.71 -17.56
N GLU A 103 2.00 -4.81 -18.87
CA GLU A 103 0.91 -5.03 -19.82
C GLU A 103 0.23 -6.39 -19.64
N ARG A 104 1.03 -7.45 -19.44
CA ARG A 104 0.49 -8.80 -19.23
C ARG A 104 -0.32 -8.88 -17.94
N LEU A 105 0.25 -8.38 -16.83
CA LEU A 105 -0.44 -8.32 -15.54
C LEU A 105 -1.68 -7.42 -15.61
N SER A 106 -1.62 -6.34 -16.39
CA SER A 106 -2.79 -5.49 -16.61
C SER A 106 -3.91 -6.25 -17.29
N ARG A 107 -3.62 -6.98 -18.37
CA ARG A 107 -4.64 -7.78 -19.07
C ARG A 107 -5.26 -8.87 -18.19
N GLN A 108 -4.45 -9.55 -17.38
CA GLN A 108 -4.90 -10.72 -16.60
C GLN A 108 -5.63 -10.33 -15.31
N GLU A 109 -5.09 -9.38 -14.55
CA GLU A 109 -5.56 -9.08 -13.18
C GLU A 109 -6.22 -7.71 -13.06
N LEU A 110 -5.86 -6.76 -13.93
CA LEU A 110 -6.37 -5.37 -13.90
C LEU A 110 -7.44 -5.10 -14.97
N ARG A 111 -7.92 -6.13 -15.67
CA ARG A 111 -8.84 -6.02 -16.83
C ARG A 111 -8.41 -4.97 -17.87
N GLY A 112 -7.11 -4.82 -18.09
CA GLY A 112 -6.52 -3.90 -19.07
C GLY A 112 -6.52 -2.42 -18.69
N SER A 113 -6.80 -2.07 -17.43
CA SER A 113 -6.99 -0.67 -17.00
C SER A 113 -5.71 0.07 -16.60
N ALA A 114 -4.52 -0.45 -16.89
CA ALA A 114 -3.28 0.24 -16.57
C ALA A 114 -2.98 1.34 -17.60
N LYS A 115 -2.80 2.58 -17.12
CA LYS A 115 -2.42 3.74 -17.92
C LYS A 115 -1.09 4.31 -17.43
N ILE A 116 -0.28 4.79 -18.36
CA ILE A 116 0.88 5.63 -18.06
C ILE A 116 0.83 6.93 -18.83
N SER A 117 1.26 7.98 -18.15
CA SER A 117 1.67 9.24 -18.75
C SER A 117 3.13 9.53 -18.36
N TYR A 118 3.93 9.91 -19.36
CA TYR A 118 5.27 10.46 -19.17
C TYR A 118 5.16 11.97 -19.34
N ALA A 119 5.12 12.72 -18.24
CA ALA A 119 5.20 14.18 -18.27
C ALA A 119 6.64 14.60 -17.97
N GLU A 120 7.10 15.73 -18.51
CA GLU A 120 8.46 16.24 -18.24
C GLU A 120 8.73 16.38 -16.72
N THR A 121 7.68 16.68 -15.95
CA THR A 121 7.73 16.86 -14.49
C THR A 121 7.80 15.55 -13.70
N GLY A 122 7.60 14.39 -14.34
CA GLY A 122 7.57 13.08 -13.70
C GLY A 122 6.61 12.08 -14.36
N VAL A 123 6.81 10.80 -14.02
CA VAL A 123 5.95 9.70 -14.47
C VAL A 123 4.67 9.64 -13.64
N GLN A 124 3.53 9.44 -14.30
CA GLN A 124 2.26 9.14 -13.65
C GLN A 124 1.70 7.82 -14.16
N ARG A 125 1.28 6.96 -13.25
CA ARG A 125 0.66 5.68 -13.56
C ARG A 125 -0.62 5.51 -12.77
N SER A 126 -1.62 4.92 -13.42
CA SER A 126 -2.85 4.50 -12.74
C SER A 126 -3.19 3.09 -13.17
N CYS A 127 -3.65 2.27 -12.23
CA CYS A 127 -4.21 0.95 -12.51
C CYS A 127 -5.49 0.72 -11.72
N ALA A 128 -6.41 -0.06 -12.29
CA ALA A 128 -7.69 -0.36 -11.66
C ALA A 128 -7.84 -1.88 -11.45
N LEU A 129 -8.18 -2.27 -10.22
CA LEU A 129 -8.45 -3.65 -9.86
C LEU A 129 -9.96 -3.86 -9.75
N PRO A 130 -10.52 -4.87 -10.43
CA PRO A 130 -11.93 -5.19 -10.30
C PRO A 130 -12.26 -5.70 -8.90
N ARG A 131 -13.55 -5.68 -8.55
CA ARG A 131 -14.04 -6.12 -7.24
C ARG A 131 -13.60 -7.52 -6.81
N THR A 132 -13.31 -8.40 -7.78
CA THR A 132 -12.82 -9.77 -7.54
C THR A 132 -11.38 -9.83 -7.04
N GLY A 133 -10.59 -8.78 -7.21
CA GLY A 133 -9.18 -8.72 -6.80
C GLY A 133 -8.97 -8.27 -5.35
N PHE A 134 -10.01 -7.78 -4.67
CA PHE A 134 -9.90 -7.27 -3.31
C PHE A 134 -11.15 -7.52 -2.47
N SER A 135 -11.03 -7.36 -1.16
CA SER A 135 -12.14 -7.32 -0.23
C SER A 135 -11.93 -6.23 0.82
N LEU A 136 -13.02 -5.61 1.24
CA LEU A 136 -13.02 -4.65 2.33
C LEU A 136 -12.82 -5.37 3.66
N LEU A 137 -12.09 -4.73 4.58
CA LEU A 137 -12.09 -5.18 5.96
C LEU A 137 -13.53 -5.13 6.50
N PRO A 138 -14.01 -6.19 7.18
CA PRO A 138 -15.26 -6.12 7.91
C PRO A 138 -15.22 -4.95 8.90
N ARG A 139 -16.22 -4.07 8.87
CA ARG A 139 -16.31 -2.90 9.79
C ARG A 139 -16.36 -3.29 11.27
N HIS A 140 -16.57 -4.57 11.59
CA HIS A 140 -16.68 -5.11 12.95
C HIS A 140 -15.41 -5.81 13.41
N SER A 141 -14.28 -5.10 13.51
CA SER A 141 -13.09 -5.58 14.22
C SER A 141 -12.19 -4.43 14.71
N MET A 142 -12.78 -3.34 15.22
CA MET A 142 -12.09 -2.50 16.20
C MET A 142 -12.63 -2.85 17.59
N THR A 143 -12.36 -4.09 18.04
CA THR A 143 -12.34 -4.31 19.49
C THR A 143 -11.03 -3.74 19.97
N THR A 144 -11.07 -2.51 20.50
CA THR A 144 -10.07 -2.03 21.45
C THR A 144 -9.78 -3.18 22.40
N THR A 145 -8.58 -3.77 22.31
CA THR A 145 -8.05 -4.57 23.41
C THR A 145 -7.89 -3.61 24.57
N ARG A 146 -8.97 -3.45 25.34
CA ARG A 146 -8.93 -2.87 26.65
C ARG A 146 -8.13 -3.88 27.45
N THR A 147 -6.86 -3.58 27.68
CA THR A 147 -6.01 -4.30 28.63
C THR A 147 -6.80 -4.37 29.94
N ALA A 148 -7.47 -5.50 30.15
CA ALA A 148 -8.08 -5.81 31.42
C ALA A 148 -6.90 -6.07 32.35
N SER A 149 -6.54 -5.03 33.11
CA SER A 149 -5.65 -5.12 34.25
C SER A 149 -6.18 -6.24 35.17
N LEU A 150 -5.53 -7.41 35.10
CA LEU A 150 -5.64 -8.45 36.09
C LEU A 150 -4.77 -8.04 37.28
N LEU A 151 -5.31 -7.16 38.12
CA LEU A 151 -4.88 -7.07 39.51
C LEU A 151 -5.93 -7.81 40.36
N PRO A 152 -5.54 -8.82 41.16
CA PRO A 152 -6.46 -9.45 42.08
C PRO A 152 -6.83 -8.45 43.21
N PRO A 153 -8.04 -8.53 43.79
CA PRO A 153 -8.46 -7.61 44.84
C PRO A 153 -7.59 -7.80 46.09
N CYS A 154 -6.94 -6.71 46.52
CA CYS A 154 -6.21 -6.63 47.77
C CYS A 154 -7.19 -6.83 48.94
N ARG A 155 -7.23 -8.03 49.52
CA ARG A 155 -7.98 -8.28 50.77
C ARG A 155 -7.22 -7.64 51.93
N SER A 156 -7.72 -6.50 52.41
CA SER A 156 -7.35 -5.96 53.72
C SER A 156 -7.83 -6.92 54.81
N ARG A 157 -6.93 -7.69 55.43
CA ARG A 157 -7.21 -8.31 56.72
C ARG A 157 -7.05 -7.25 57.80
N SER A 158 -8.17 -6.84 58.37
CA SER A 158 -8.25 -6.14 59.64
C SER A 158 -7.61 -6.99 60.73
N ILE A 159 -6.56 -6.47 61.34
CA ILE A 159 -5.94 -6.99 62.56
C ILE A 159 -6.90 -6.64 63.71
N THR A 160 -7.53 -7.64 64.33
CA THR A 160 -8.14 -7.50 65.66
C THR A 160 -7.14 -7.99 66.72
N PRO A 161 -6.90 -7.22 67.78
CA PRO A 161 -5.93 -7.57 68.82
C PRO A 161 -6.55 -8.44 69.93
N GLY A 162 -5.74 -9.37 70.48
CA GLY A 162 -5.87 -9.85 71.88
C GLY A 162 -6.47 -11.24 72.12
N SER A 163 -5.59 -12.23 72.33
CA SER A 163 -5.39 -13.09 73.54
C SER A 163 -6.58 -13.72 74.31
N PRO A 164 -6.37 -14.69 75.24
CA PRO A 164 -5.44 -15.84 75.30
C PRO A 164 -6.17 -17.16 75.73
N TRP A 165 -5.34 -18.19 76.05
CA TRP A 165 -5.60 -19.56 76.53
C TRP A 165 -5.55 -20.65 75.46
#